data_AF-A0A3L7CDW2-F1
#
_entry.id   AF-A0A3L7CDW2-F1
#
_cell.length_a   1.000
_cell.length_b   1.000
_cell.length_c   1.000
_cell.angle_alpha   90.00
_cell.angle_beta   90.00
_cell.angle_gamma   90.00
#
_symmetry.space_group_name_H-M   'P 1'
#
loop_
_entity.id
_entity.type
_entity.pdbx_description
1 polymer ?
#
loop_
_entity_poly.entity_id
_entity_poly.type
_entity_poly.pdbx_seq_one_letter_code
_entity_poly.pdbx_strand_id
1 'polypeptide(L)'
;KKTVFKNLSLVFMGFGLLFFGMKLISISSHHFAENPMLTEVFQSLRDNPGYSLLISVVFCAFVQSSAVTIGLAMSLATVKAITFYDAMLWVYGANIGTTSVALIAAAGGNYIGRQVAWAHFFYKTLSVVIFYPFTQIFIDFLMTFDTTQT
;
A
#
# COMPACT_ATOMS: atom_id res chain seq x y z
N LYS A 1 11.30 35.65 8.40
CA LYS A 1 11.86 34.66 9.36
C LYS A 1 10.80 33.91 10.19
N LYS A 2 9.79 34.57 10.82
CA LYS A 2 8.73 33.88 11.61
C LYS A 2 7.92 32.83 10.82
N THR A 3 7.64 33.06 9.53
CA THR A 3 6.93 32.12 8.66
C THR A 3 7.73 30.85 8.37
N VAL A 4 9.05 30.94 8.27
CA VAL A 4 9.92 29.77 8.04
C VAL A 4 9.90 28.86 9.27
N PHE A 5 9.97 29.42 10.47
CA PHE A 5 9.91 28.64 11.71
C PHE A 5 8.56 27.96 11.91
N LYS A 6 7.46 28.65 11.59
CA LYS A 6 6.09 28.09 11.61
C LYS A 6 5.92 26.94 10.61
N ASN A 7 6.43 27.10 9.39
CA ASN A 7 6.34 26.05 8.38
C ASN A 7 7.20 24.84 8.77
N LEU A 8 8.39 25.08 9.33
CA LEU A 8 9.27 24.01 9.81
C LEU A 8 8.61 23.22 10.95
N SER A 9 7.99 23.90 11.94
CA SER A 9 7.29 23.20 13.02
C SER A 9 6.08 22.40 12.51
N LEU A 10 5.35 22.91 11.51
CA LEU A 10 4.25 22.18 10.86
C LEU A 10 4.73 20.93 10.13
N VAL A 11 5.88 21.00 9.46
CA VAL A 11 6.51 19.84 8.81
C VAL A 11 6.87 18.78 9.84
N PHE A 12 7.57 19.16 10.92
CA PHE A 12 7.94 18.22 11.99
C PHE A 12 6.71 17.62 12.70
N MET A 13 5.68 18.43 12.93
CA MET A 13 4.42 17.96 13.52
C MET A 13 3.70 16.97 12.59
N GLY A 14 3.63 17.26 11.29
CA GLY A 14 3.04 16.37 10.29
C GLY A 14 3.80 15.04 10.19
N PHE A 15 5.13 15.08 10.14
CA PHE A 15 5.95 13.87 10.18
C PHE A 15 5.76 13.09 11.48
N GLY A 16 5.77 13.76 12.62
CA GLY A 16 5.53 13.13 13.92
C GLY A 16 4.18 12.41 13.98
N LEU A 17 3.12 13.02 13.45
CA LEU A 17 1.79 12.42 13.37
C LEU A 17 1.75 11.24 12.40
N LEU A 18 2.45 11.31 11.25
CA LEU A 18 2.57 10.18 10.32
C LEU A 18 3.26 8.97 10.96
N PHE A 19 4.41 9.17 11.60
CA PHE A 19 5.11 8.09 12.32
C PHE A 19 4.29 7.53 13.47
N PHE A 20 3.57 8.39 14.21
CA PHE A 20 2.66 7.95 15.26
C PHE A 20 1.51 7.08 14.70
N GLY A 21 0.91 7.50 13.58
CA GLY A 21 -0.10 6.71 12.87
C GLY A 21 0.44 5.35 12.41
N MET A 22 1.65 5.31 11.84
CA MET A 22 2.30 4.04 11.47
C MET A 22 2.55 3.13 12.68
N LYS A 23 2.93 3.70 13.83
CA LYS A 23 3.07 2.93 15.08
C LYS A 23 1.74 2.34 15.55
N LEU A 24 0.64 3.10 15.47
CA LEU A 24 -0.70 2.60 15.81
C LEU A 24 -1.14 1.47 14.87
N ILE A 25 -0.85 1.60 13.56
CA ILE A 25 -1.10 0.55 12.57
C ILE A 25 -0.35 -0.73 12.95
N SER A 26 0.90 -0.61 13.42
CA SER A 26 1.72 -1.74 13.86
C SER A 26 1.18 -2.44 15.10
N ILE A 27 0.83 -1.69 16.15
CA ILE A 27 0.24 -2.26 17.38
C ILE A 27 -1.08 -2.97 17.08
N SER A 28 -1.90 -2.38 16.21
CA SER A 28 -3.17 -2.97 15.80
C SER A 28 -2.93 -4.26 15.01
N SER A 29 -1.97 -4.27 14.08
CA SER A 29 -1.62 -5.45 13.29
C SER A 29 -1.23 -6.65 14.15
N HIS A 30 -0.53 -6.44 15.27
CA HIS A 30 -0.24 -7.50 16.25
C HIS A 30 -1.50 -8.09 16.88
N HIS A 31 -2.46 -7.27 17.31
CA HIS A 31 -3.74 -7.75 17.84
C HIS A 31 -4.58 -8.48 16.78
N PHE A 32 -4.50 -8.05 15.52
CA PHE A 32 -5.17 -8.72 14.40
C PHE A 32 -4.56 -10.11 14.12
N ALA A 33 -3.24 -10.29 14.32
CA ALA A 33 -2.57 -11.57 14.12
C ALA A 33 -2.93 -12.63 15.19
N GLU A 34 -3.39 -12.21 16.37
CA GLU A 34 -3.82 -13.10 17.46
C GLU A 34 -5.26 -13.63 17.27
N ASN A 35 -6.06 -13.05 16.38
CA ASN A 35 -7.42 -13.48 16.13
C ASN A 35 -7.47 -14.60 15.07
N PRO A 36 -7.97 -15.82 15.41
CA PRO A 36 -7.97 -16.98 14.51
C PRO A 36 -8.63 -16.74 13.15
N MET A 37 -9.72 -15.96 13.12
CA MET A 37 -10.48 -15.67 11.89
C MET A 37 -9.68 -14.81 10.91
N LEU A 38 -8.82 -13.92 11.45
CA LEU A 38 -7.96 -13.07 10.64
C LEU A 38 -6.71 -13.80 10.19
N THR A 39 -6.21 -14.74 10.99
CA THR A 39 -5.10 -15.62 10.59
C THR A 39 -5.46 -16.43 9.33
N GLU A 40 -6.68 -16.94 9.22
CA GLU A 40 -7.16 -17.65 8.01
C GLU A 40 -7.24 -16.73 6.78
N VAL A 41 -7.64 -15.46 6.96
CA VAL A 41 -7.64 -14.46 5.89
C VAL A 41 -6.20 -14.18 5.43
N PHE A 42 -5.26 -14.00 6.36
CA PHE A 42 -3.85 -13.79 6.03
C PHE A 42 -3.19 -15.03 5.42
N GLN A 43 -3.60 -16.25 5.80
CA GLN A 43 -3.17 -17.48 5.13
C GLN A 43 -3.69 -17.53 3.69
N SER A 44 -4.98 -17.26 3.48
CA SER A 44 -5.58 -17.21 2.13
C SER A 44 -4.92 -16.16 1.23
N LEU A 45 -4.48 -15.05 1.82
CA LEU A 45 -3.72 -14.00 1.12
C LEU A 45 -2.34 -14.49 0.67
N ARG A 46 -1.64 -15.27 1.49
CA ARG A 46 -0.35 -15.87 1.12
C ARG A 46 -0.48 -16.93 0.04
N ASP A 47 -1.52 -17.77 0.14
CA ASP A 47 -1.70 -18.89 -0.78
C ASP A 47 -2.06 -18.42 -2.19
N ASN A 48 -2.63 -17.22 -2.32
CA ASN A 48 -3.07 -16.69 -3.61
C ASN A 48 -2.64 -15.23 -3.82
N PRO A 49 -1.59 -14.98 -4.63
CA PRO A 49 -1.12 -13.66 -5.03
C PRO A 49 -2.23 -12.72 -5.52
N GLY A 50 -3.17 -13.25 -6.30
CA GLY A 50 -4.27 -12.48 -6.87
C GLY A 50 -5.19 -11.87 -5.81
N TYR A 51 -5.44 -12.58 -4.70
CA TYR A 51 -6.26 -12.05 -3.60
C TYR A 51 -5.51 -10.99 -2.81
N SER A 52 -4.19 -11.16 -2.62
CA SER A 52 -3.31 -10.17 -2.00
C SER A 52 -3.28 -8.85 -2.76
N LEU A 53 -3.25 -8.91 -4.09
CA LEU A 53 -3.40 -7.73 -4.94
C LEU A 53 -4.80 -7.11 -4.84
N LEU A 54 -5.87 -7.92 -4.91
CA LEU A 54 -7.24 -7.40 -4.89
C LEU A 54 -7.57 -6.71 -3.55
N ILE A 55 -7.21 -7.33 -2.42
CA ILE A 55 -7.47 -6.76 -1.09
C ILE A 55 -6.77 -5.41 -0.93
N SER A 56 -5.53 -5.30 -1.43
CA SER A 56 -4.73 -4.08 -1.30
C SER A 56 -5.22 -2.96 -2.21
N VAL A 57 -5.73 -3.29 -3.41
CA VAL A 57 -6.44 -2.31 -4.26
C VAL A 57 -7.67 -1.77 -3.55
N VAL A 58 -8.52 -2.65 -3.01
CA VAL A 58 -9.75 -2.25 -2.31
C VAL A 58 -9.43 -1.43 -1.07
N PHE A 59 -8.48 -1.88 -0.26
CA PHE A 59 -8.03 -1.17 0.93
C PHE A 59 -7.51 0.23 0.58
N CYS A 60 -6.64 0.34 -0.43
CA CYS A 60 -6.14 1.65 -0.86
C CYS A 60 -7.22 2.52 -1.49
N ALA A 61 -8.22 1.94 -2.17
CA ALA A 61 -9.35 2.70 -2.71
C ALA A 61 -10.19 3.34 -1.60
N PHE A 62 -10.35 2.65 -0.46
CA PHE A 62 -11.04 3.19 0.73
C PHE A 62 -10.21 4.25 1.45
N VAL A 63 -8.94 3.95 1.74
CA VAL A 63 -8.06 4.83 2.50
C VAL A 63 -7.54 6.00 1.65
N GLN A 64 -7.55 5.86 0.33
CA GLN A 64 -7.12 6.85 -0.67
C GLN A 64 -5.68 7.35 -0.51
N SER A 65 -4.86 6.64 0.25
CA SER A 65 -3.48 6.99 0.53
C SER A 65 -2.56 5.79 0.31
N SER A 66 -1.68 5.92 -0.67
CA SER A 66 -0.67 4.92 -0.97
C SER A 66 0.38 4.83 0.15
N ALA A 67 0.75 5.94 0.78
CA ALA A 67 1.69 5.94 1.90
C ALA A 67 1.17 5.14 3.11
N VAL A 68 -0.12 5.28 3.43
CA VAL A 68 -0.75 4.51 4.53
C VAL A 68 -0.84 3.03 4.17
N THR A 69 -1.22 2.71 2.93
CA THR A 69 -1.33 1.32 2.46
C THR A 69 0.03 0.61 2.46
N ILE A 70 1.08 1.27 1.97
CA ILE A 70 2.45 0.72 1.97
C ILE A 70 2.98 0.60 3.40
N GLY A 71 2.73 1.59 4.27
CA GLY A 71 3.11 1.53 5.68
C GLY A 71 2.45 0.35 6.43
N LEU A 72 1.18 0.06 6.14
CA LEU A 72 0.50 -1.12 6.66
C LEU A 72 1.17 -2.42 6.16
N ALA A 73 1.46 -2.53 4.86
CA ALA A 73 2.15 -3.70 4.31
C ALA A 73 3.52 -3.93 4.96
N MET A 74 4.32 -2.87 5.12
CA MET A 74 5.61 -2.94 5.82
C MET A 74 5.45 -3.42 7.27
N SER A 75 4.44 -2.91 7.97
CA SER A 75 4.15 -3.33 9.34
C SER A 75 3.74 -4.80 9.41
N LEU A 76 2.87 -5.26 8.51
CA LEU A 76 2.42 -6.65 8.45
C LEU A 76 3.56 -7.61 8.08
N ALA A 77 4.47 -7.18 7.20
CA ALA A 77 5.66 -7.95 6.85
C ALA A 77 6.63 -8.07 8.04
N THR A 78 6.78 -6.99 8.83
CA THR A 78 7.66 -6.97 10.01
C THR A 78 7.23 -7.99 11.08
N VAL A 79 5.93 -8.19 11.23
CA VAL A 79 5.36 -9.19 12.16
C VAL A 79 5.18 -10.57 11.52
N LYS A 80 5.69 -10.78 10.30
CA LYS A 80 5.59 -12.02 9.51
C LYS A 80 4.14 -12.46 9.23
N ALA A 81 3.17 -11.54 9.27
CA ALA A 81 1.77 -11.82 8.94
C ALA A 81 1.58 -12.01 7.42
N ILE A 82 2.34 -11.27 6.62
CA ILE A 82 2.39 -11.39 5.15
C ILE A 82 3.83 -11.63 4.69
N THR A 83 4.00 -12.23 3.51
CA THR A 83 5.34 -12.44 2.94
C THR A 83 5.90 -11.14 2.33
N PHE A 84 7.20 -11.10 2.05
CA PHE A 84 7.80 -9.99 1.31
C PHE A 84 7.22 -9.87 -0.12
N TYR A 85 6.86 -11.00 -0.72
CA TYR A 85 6.14 -11.06 -1.98
C TYR A 85 4.77 -10.38 -1.88
N ASP A 86 3.99 -10.69 -0.84
CA ASP A 86 2.72 -10.01 -0.57
C ASP A 86 2.91 -8.52 -0.35
N ALA A 87 3.93 -8.10 0.38
CA ALA A 87 4.20 -6.68 0.60
C ALA A 87 4.42 -5.92 -0.74
N MET A 88 5.10 -6.54 -1.71
CA MET A 88 5.22 -5.99 -3.07
C MET A 88 3.86 -5.92 -3.80
N LEU A 89 3.02 -6.94 -3.65
CA LEU A 89 1.65 -6.92 -4.20
C LEU A 89 0.81 -5.78 -3.59
N TRP A 90 0.99 -5.50 -2.31
CA TRP A 90 0.36 -4.37 -1.64
C TRP A 90 0.82 -3.02 -2.20
N VAL A 91 2.10 -2.88 -2.56
CA VAL A 91 2.63 -1.69 -3.24
C VAL A 91 1.96 -1.51 -4.61
N TYR A 92 1.79 -2.60 -5.38
CA TYR A 92 1.07 -2.55 -6.64
C TYR A 92 -0.41 -2.22 -6.46
N GLY A 93 -1.06 -2.80 -5.44
CA GLY A 93 -2.43 -2.51 -5.09
C GLY A 93 -2.64 -1.05 -4.71
N ALA A 94 -1.70 -0.47 -3.95
CA ALA A 94 -1.70 0.96 -3.64
C ALA A 94 -1.58 1.85 -4.89
N ASN A 95 -0.78 1.41 -5.88
CA ASN A 95 -0.63 2.14 -7.14
C ASN A 95 -1.95 2.18 -7.92
N ILE A 96 -2.69 1.06 -8.00
CA ILE A 96 -3.99 1.00 -8.66
C ILE A 96 -5.07 1.70 -7.83
N GLY A 97 -5.19 1.41 -6.53
CA GLY A 97 -6.27 1.91 -5.68
C GLY A 97 -6.34 3.44 -5.54
N THR A 98 -5.20 4.14 -5.64
CA THR A 98 -5.18 5.63 -5.66
C THR A 98 -5.97 6.25 -6.81
N THR A 99 -6.25 5.50 -7.87
CA THR A 99 -7.03 5.96 -9.02
C THR A 99 -8.53 6.06 -8.73
N SER A 100 -9.01 5.39 -7.68
CA SER A 100 -10.43 5.42 -7.29
C SER A 100 -10.93 6.83 -7.00
N VAL A 101 -10.10 7.70 -6.43
CA VAL A 101 -10.45 9.12 -6.21
C VAL A 101 -10.77 9.83 -7.51
N ALA A 102 -9.92 9.66 -8.52
CA ALA A 102 -10.09 10.30 -9.83
C ALA A 102 -11.34 9.74 -10.55
N LEU A 103 -11.57 8.43 -10.46
CA LEU A 103 -12.75 7.79 -11.04
C LEU A 103 -14.05 8.26 -10.38
N ILE A 104 -14.08 8.36 -9.04
CA ILE A 104 -15.24 8.87 -8.28
C ILE A 104 -15.47 10.34 -8.61
N ALA A 105 -14.42 11.17 -8.60
CA ALA A 105 -14.53 12.60 -8.89
C ALA A 105 -15.03 12.86 -10.33
N ALA A 106 -14.58 12.06 -11.30
CA ALA A 106 -14.98 12.20 -12.69
C ALA A 106 -16.39 11.67 -12.99
N ALA A 107 -16.99 10.86 -12.10
CA ALA A 107 -18.32 10.30 -12.32
C ALA A 107 -19.41 11.37 -12.46
N GLY A 108 -19.29 12.48 -11.74
CA GLY A 108 -20.18 13.65 -11.85
C GLY A 108 -19.66 14.78 -12.75
N GLY A 109 -18.54 14.56 -13.46
CA GLY A 109 -17.84 15.58 -14.23
C GLY A 109 -18.12 15.56 -15.73
N ASN A 110 -17.49 16.49 -16.46
CA ASN A 110 -17.62 16.59 -17.92
C ASN A 110 -16.82 15.48 -18.65
N TYR A 111 -17.09 15.29 -19.94
CA TYR A 111 -16.49 14.19 -20.73
C TYR A 111 -14.95 14.17 -20.70
N ILE A 112 -14.31 15.35 -20.70
CA ILE A 112 -12.85 15.49 -20.60
C ILE A 112 -12.33 14.92 -19.27
N GLY A 113 -13.01 15.23 -18.16
CA GLY A 113 -12.63 14.74 -16.83
C GLY A 113 -12.70 13.22 -16.73
N ARG A 114 -13.73 12.61 -17.33
CA ARG A 114 -13.86 11.14 -17.42
C ARG A 114 -12.74 10.54 -18.24
N GLN A 115 -12.37 11.15 -19.37
CA GLN A 115 -11.26 10.67 -20.18
C GLN A 115 -9.93 10.70 -19.42
N VAL A 116 -9.66 11.77 -18.66
CA VAL A 116 -8.43 11.88 -17.85
C VAL A 116 -8.42 10.84 -16.72
N ALA A 117 -9.55 10.64 -16.03
CA ALA A 117 -9.63 9.65 -14.96
C ALA A 117 -9.40 8.22 -15.47
N TRP A 118 -9.98 7.87 -16.63
CA TRP A 118 -9.71 6.59 -17.27
C TRP A 118 -8.26 6.45 -17.74
N ALA A 119 -7.69 7.48 -18.37
CA ALA A 119 -6.28 7.46 -18.76
C ALA A 119 -5.35 7.24 -17.56
N HIS A 120 -5.62 7.90 -16.43
CA HIS A 120 -4.89 7.73 -15.19
C HIS A 120 -5.03 6.31 -14.62
N PHE A 121 -6.24 5.75 -14.61
CA PHE A 121 -6.50 4.37 -14.21
C PHE A 121 -5.73 3.35 -15.07
N PHE A 122 -5.82 3.48 -16.40
CA PHE A 122 -5.19 2.54 -17.32
C PHE A 122 -3.67 2.63 -17.28
N TYR A 123 -3.08 3.83 -17.25
CA TYR A 123 -1.62 3.98 -17.14
C TYR A 123 -1.08 3.32 -15.85
N LYS A 124 -1.74 3.54 -14.70
CA LYS A 124 -1.33 2.92 -13.43
C LYS A 124 -1.50 1.41 -13.43
N THR A 125 -2.62 0.92 -13.95
CA THR A 125 -2.87 -0.52 -14.05
C THR A 125 -1.88 -1.19 -15.01
N LEU A 126 -1.59 -0.58 -16.16
CA LEU A 126 -0.62 -1.08 -17.12
C LEU A 126 0.78 -1.17 -16.51
N SER A 127 1.18 -0.17 -15.72
CA SER A 127 2.47 -0.24 -15.01
C SER A 127 2.53 -1.47 -14.10
N VAL A 128 1.49 -1.78 -13.34
CA VAL A 128 1.47 -2.98 -12.49
C VAL A 128 1.55 -4.26 -13.32
N VAL A 129 0.80 -4.36 -14.41
CA VAL A 129 0.81 -5.54 -15.29
C VAL A 129 2.20 -5.78 -15.89
N ILE A 130 2.91 -4.72 -16.28
CA ILE A 130 4.27 -4.81 -16.83
C ILE A 130 5.29 -5.24 -15.75
N PHE A 131 5.18 -4.71 -14.53
CA PHE A 131 6.14 -4.97 -13.46
C PHE A 131 5.88 -6.29 -12.69
N TYR A 132 4.63 -6.77 -12.66
CA TYR A 132 4.24 -8.01 -11.97
C TYR A 132 5.09 -9.26 -12.32
N PRO A 133 5.38 -9.58 -13.60
CA PRO A 133 6.23 -10.74 -13.91
C PRO A 133 7.68 -10.57 -13.45
N PHE A 134 8.16 -9.33 -13.28
CA PHE A 134 9.52 -9.05 -12.79
C PHE A 134 9.62 -9.11 -11.27
N THR A 135 8.50 -9.17 -10.54
CA THR A 135 8.47 -9.11 -9.09
C THR A 135 9.25 -10.25 -8.43
N GLN A 136 9.16 -11.47 -8.95
CA GLN A 136 9.90 -12.61 -8.37
C GLN A 136 11.41 -12.44 -8.54
N ILE A 137 11.86 -12.08 -9.75
CA ILE A 137 13.28 -11.82 -10.04
C ILE A 137 13.83 -10.74 -9.10
N PHE A 138 13.06 -9.68 -8.87
CA PHE A 138 13.46 -8.60 -7.98
C PHE A 138 13.55 -9.05 -6.51
N ILE A 139 12.62 -9.88 -6.05
CA ILE A 139 12.63 -10.39 -4.67
C ILE A 139 13.78 -11.36 -4.45
N ASP A 140 14.03 -12.27 -5.40
CA ASP A 140 15.16 -13.21 -5.32
C ASP A 140 16.50 -12.46 -5.26
N PHE A 141 16.63 -11.38 -6.04
CA PHE A 141 17.76 -10.47 -5.96
C PHE A 141 17.89 -9.81 -4.59
N LEU A 142 16.79 -9.31 -4.00
CA LEU A 142 16.81 -8.71 -2.66
C LEU A 142 17.18 -9.74 -1.58
N MET A 143 16.66 -10.96 -1.66
CA MET A 143 16.97 -12.04 -0.71
C MET A 143 18.46 -12.44 -0.76
N THR A 144 19.16 -12.16 -1.86
CA THR A 144 20.62 -12.36 -1.94
C THR A 144 21.40 -11.41 -1.01
N PHE A 145 20.84 -10.23 -0.71
CA PHE A 145 21.44 -9.26 0.21
C PHE A 145 20.90 -9.36 1.65
N ASP A 146 19.78 -10.05 1.83
CA ASP A 146 19.19 -10.28 3.15
C ASP A 146 19.98 -11.37 3.89
N THR A 147 21.05 -10.96 4.57
CA THR A 147 21.88 -11.84 5.42
C THR A 147 21.21 -12.20 6.75
N THR A 148 19.93 -11.86 6.95
CA THR A 148 19.18 -12.01 8.20
C THR A 148 18.37 -13.32 8.30
N GLN A 149 18.87 -14.42 7.72
CA GLN A 149 18.38 -15.78 8.00
C GLN A 149 19.12 -16.48 9.16
N THR A 150 19.47 -15.74 10.22
CA THR A 150 19.80 -16.31 11.54
C THR A 150 18.87 -15.73 12.59
#